data_AF-A0A7T7KH71-F1
#
_entry.id   AF-A0A7T7KH71-F1
#
_cell.length_a   1.000
_cell.length_b   1.000
_cell.length_c   1.000
_cell.angle_alpha   90.00
_cell.angle_beta   90.00
_cell.angle_gamma   90.00
#
_symmetry.space_group_name_H-M   'P 1'
#
loop_
_entity.id
_entity.type
_entity.pdbx_description
1 polymer ?
#
loop_
_entity_poly.entity_id
_entity_poly.type
_entity_poly.pdbx_seq_one_letter_code
_entity_poly.pdbx_strand_id
1 'polypeptide(L)'
;MNHLEARQEITAIIPEIKNELSDQNTSGIIKIFTDRIREMIRKNENRLLFKSLEKMDHIYKKGDITLKNAVENIFIYSLDYLTASCNKEYRRVIFSNISPELQKIYFRQIYKPGM
;
A
#
# COMPACT_ATOMS: atom_id res chain seq x y z
N MET A 1 5.68 -8.30 13.15
CA MET A 1 6.02 -6.90 12.88
C MET A 1 4.84 -6.08 13.34
N ASN A 2 5.05 -5.16 14.27
CA ASN A 2 4.00 -4.28 14.79
C ASN A 2 4.01 -2.90 14.13
N HIS A 3 3.07 -2.04 14.54
CA HIS A 3 2.90 -0.70 13.96
C HIS A 3 4.12 0.22 14.14
N LEU A 4 4.91 0.05 15.21
CA LEU A 4 6.14 0.82 15.42
C LEU A 4 7.24 0.41 14.44
N GLU A 5 7.40 -0.90 14.22
CA GLU A 5 8.31 -1.44 13.21
C GLU A 5 7.87 -1.04 11.79
N ALA A 6 6.56 -1.12 11.49
CA ALA A 6 5.99 -0.66 10.23
C ALA A 6 6.36 0.81 9.94
N ARG A 7 6.21 1.68 10.95
CA ARG A 7 6.56 3.09 10.86
C ARG A 7 8.03 3.30 10.55
N GLN A 8 8.92 2.58 11.22
CA GLN A 8 10.37 2.69 10.97
C GLN A 8 10.71 2.28 9.54
N GLU A 9 10.17 1.15 9.09
CA GLU A 9 10.39 0.62 7.75
C GLU A 9 9.87 1.55 6.65
N ILE A 10 8.71 2.18 6.87
CA ILE A 10 8.16 3.18 5.94
C ILE A 10 9.02 4.45 5.93
N THR A 11 9.44 4.92 7.11
CA THR A 11 10.28 6.13 7.25
C THR A 11 11.65 5.93 6.58
N ALA A 12 12.16 4.70 6.53
CA ALA A 12 13.41 4.40 5.84
C ALA A 12 13.31 4.58 4.30
N ILE A 13 12.11 4.44 3.73
CA ILE A 13 11.86 4.67 2.29
C ILE A 13 11.47 6.12 2.04
N ILE A 14 10.60 6.66 2.88
CA ILE A 14 10.01 7.99 2.75
C ILE A 14 10.27 8.76 4.05
N PRO A 15 11.46 9.34 4.24
CA PRO A 15 11.78 10.03 5.48
C PRO A 15 10.94 11.30 5.71
N GLU A 16 10.40 11.90 4.64
CA GLU A 16 9.56 13.11 4.70
C GLU A 16 8.27 12.92 5.52
N ILE A 17 7.71 11.70 5.57
CA ILE A 17 6.46 11.43 6.29
C ILE A 17 6.67 11.04 7.76
N LYS A 18 7.92 11.04 8.25
CA LYS A 18 8.22 10.66 9.64
C LYS A 18 7.33 11.38 10.66
N ASN A 19 7.17 12.70 10.49
CA ASN A 19 6.37 13.53 11.39
C ASN A 19 4.88 13.23 11.27
N GLU A 20 4.38 12.95 10.07
CA GLU A 20 2.97 12.59 9.85
C GLU A 20 2.62 11.22 10.44
N LEU A 21 3.61 10.32 10.47
CA LEU A 21 3.48 9.01 11.12
C LEU A 21 3.66 9.07 12.65
N SER A 22 4.03 10.22 13.22
CA SER A 22 4.06 10.37 14.68
C SER A 22 2.65 10.26 15.23
N ASP A 23 2.50 9.52 16.32
CA ASP A 23 1.22 9.35 17.04
C ASP A 23 0.09 8.65 16.25
N GLN A 24 0.41 8.07 15.09
CA GLN A 24 -0.57 7.33 14.29
C GLN A 24 -0.69 5.88 14.76
N ASN A 25 -1.93 5.39 14.77
CA ASN A 25 -2.21 3.97 14.92
C ASN A 25 -1.93 3.21 13.61
N THR A 26 -2.04 1.88 13.65
CA THR A 26 -1.80 1.00 12.50
C THR A 26 -2.52 1.46 11.23
N SER A 27 -3.82 1.78 11.33
CA SER A 27 -4.62 2.21 10.18
C SER A 27 -4.15 3.56 9.63
N GLY A 28 -3.80 4.50 10.51
CA GLY A 28 -3.25 5.81 10.12
C GLY A 28 -1.94 5.67 9.36
N ILE A 29 -1.03 4.82 9.83
CA ILE A 29 0.25 4.53 9.17
C ILE A 29 0.04 3.99 7.75
N ILE A 30 -0.81 2.97 7.60
CA ILE A 30 -1.09 2.40 6.27
C ILE A 30 -1.79 3.40 5.36
N LYS A 31 -2.70 4.22 5.89
CA LYS A 31 -3.41 5.25 5.13
C LYS A 31 -2.44 6.30 4.58
N ILE A 32 -1.59 6.87 5.43
CA ILE A 32 -0.59 7.88 5.01
C ILE A 32 0.31 7.29 3.94
N PHE A 33 0.78 6.06 4.14
CA PHE A 33 1.64 5.40 3.16
C PHE A 33 0.92 5.13 1.82
N THR A 34 -0.36 4.76 1.87
CA THR A 34 -1.22 4.59 0.70
C THR A 34 -1.39 5.91 -0.07
N ASP A 35 -1.59 7.04 0.63
CA ASP A 35 -1.67 8.35 0.00
C ASP A 35 -0.33 8.76 -0.64
N ARG A 36 0.82 8.42 -0.04
CA ARG A 36 2.11 8.66 -0.70
C ARG A 36 2.31 7.81 -1.96
N ILE A 37 1.88 6.55 -1.94
CA ILE A 37 1.87 5.70 -3.14
C ILE A 37 0.99 6.34 -4.24
N ARG A 38 -0.16 6.90 -3.89
CA ARG A 38 -1.02 7.63 -4.82
C ARG A 38 -0.30 8.78 -5.50
N GLU A 39 0.41 9.60 -4.71
CA GLU A 39 1.17 10.72 -5.24
C GLU A 39 2.27 10.25 -6.19
N MET A 40 2.98 9.17 -5.85
CA MET A 40 4.03 8.59 -6.71
C MET A 40 3.47 8.11 -8.05
N ILE A 41 2.31 7.45 -8.05
CA ILE A 41 1.60 7.02 -9.26
C ILE A 41 1.28 8.24 -10.13
N ARG A 42 0.76 9.32 -9.54
CA ARG A 42 0.41 10.56 -10.27
C ARG A 42 1.63 11.28 -10.84
N LYS A 43 2.75 11.26 -10.12
CA LYS A 43 4.02 11.88 -10.53
C LYS A 43 4.85 10.98 -11.45
N ASN A 44 4.40 9.75 -11.76
CA ASN A 44 5.16 8.72 -12.49
C ASN A 44 6.53 8.42 -11.85
N GLU A 45 6.63 8.48 -10.52
CA GLU A 45 7.88 8.27 -9.78
C GLU A 45 8.14 6.77 -9.54
N ASN A 46 8.40 6.04 -10.63
CA ASN A 46 8.41 4.57 -10.64
C ASN A 46 9.40 3.93 -9.66
N ARG A 47 10.58 4.53 -9.48
CA ARG A 47 11.63 3.97 -8.61
C ARG A 47 11.20 3.92 -7.15
N LEU A 48 10.58 4.98 -6.65
CA LEU A 48 10.11 5.04 -5.26
C LEU A 48 8.77 4.32 -5.11
N LEU A 49 7.93 4.35 -6.15
CA LEU A 49 6.68 3.58 -6.20
C LEU A 49 6.93 2.09 -6.00
N PHE A 50 7.82 1.47 -6.78
CA PHE A 50 8.06 0.03 -6.70
C PHE A 50 8.63 -0.40 -5.34
N LYS A 51 9.54 0.41 -4.78
CA LYS A 51 10.01 0.18 -3.40
C LYS A 51 8.88 0.28 -2.38
N SER A 52 7.97 1.24 -2.56
CA SER A 52 6.83 1.41 -1.67
C SER A 52 5.84 0.25 -1.76
N LEU A 53 5.57 -0.26 -2.97
CA LEU A 53 4.73 -1.44 -3.19
C LEU A 53 5.35 -2.71 -2.58
N GLU A 54 6.65 -2.93 -2.79
CA GLU A 54 7.39 -4.03 -2.17
C GLU A 54 7.34 -3.92 -0.64
N LYS A 55 7.46 -2.70 -0.12
CA LYS A 55 7.37 -2.50 1.33
C LYS A 55 5.97 -2.78 1.87
N MET A 56 4.92 -2.39 1.15
CA MET A 56 3.55 -2.71 1.54
C MET A 56 3.32 -4.23 1.59
N ASP A 57 3.91 -4.97 0.65
CA ASP A 57 3.91 -6.44 0.68
C ASP A 57 4.68 -7.02 1.87
N HIS A 58 5.86 -6.46 2.18
CA HIS A 58 6.64 -6.88 3.34
C HIS A 58 5.85 -6.66 4.65
N ILE A 59 5.22 -5.49 4.79
CA ILE A 59 4.37 -5.14 5.93
C ILE A 59 3.21 -6.13 6.04
N TYR A 60 2.58 -6.50 4.94
CA TYR A 60 1.51 -7.49 4.95
C TYR A 60 2.00 -8.86 5.42
N LYS A 61 3.11 -9.36 4.87
CA LYS A 61 3.64 -10.70 5.18
C LYS A 61 4.13 -10.84 6.62
N LYS A 62 4.81 -9.81 7.14
CA LYS A 62 5.43 -9.83 8.48
C LYS A 62 4.57 -9.17 9.56
N GLY A 63 3.53 -8.43 9.16
CA GLY A 63 2.63 -7.70 10.05
C GLY A 63 1.79 -8.62 10.93
N ASP A 64 1.44 -8.14 12.12
CA ASP A 64 0.40 -8.78 12.93
C ASP A 64 -0.98 -8.61 12.28
N ILE A 65 -2.00 -9.26 12.84
CA ILE A 65 -3.37 -9.29 12.29
C ILE A 65 -3.90 -7.87 12.01
N THR A 66 -3.62 -6.92 12.90
CA THR A 66 -4.06 -5.53 12.74
C THR A 66 -3.44 -4.86 11.51
N LEU A 67 -2.15 -5.11 11.23
CA LEU A 67 -1.47 -4.57 10.05
C LEU A 67 -1.97 -5.22 8.77
N LYS A 68 -2.15 -6.54 8.79
CA LYS A 68 -2.73 -7.28 7.66
C LYS A 68 -4.10 -6.73 7.30
N ASN A 69 -4.98 -6.60 8.29
CA ASN A 69 -6.31 -6.02 8.12
C ASN A 69 -6.24 -4.57 7.60
N ALA A 70 -5.32 -3.75 8.09
CA ALA A 70 -5.17 -2.38 7.60
C ALA A 70 -4.72 -2.35 6.13
N VAL A 71 -3.76 -3.19 5.73
CA VAL A 71 -3.33 -3.29 4.32
C VAL A 71 -4.49 -3.73 3.43
N GLU A 72 -5.25 -4.75 3.83
CA GLU A 72 -6.38 -5.24 3.02
C GLU A 72 -7.51 -4.21 2.89
N ASN A 73 -7.89 -3.56 3.97
CA ASN A 73 -9.07 -2.67 3.99
C ASN A 73 -8.75 -1.23 3.56
N ILE A 74 -7.48 -0.82 3.59
CA ILE A 74 -7.07 0.55 3.22
C ILE A 74 -6.32 0.53 1.90
N PHE A 75 -5.18 -0.16 1.85
CA PHE A 75 -4.33 -0.13 0.67
C PHE A 75 -4.97 -0.88 -0.51
N ILE A 76 -5.32 -2.16 -0.31
CA ILE A 76 -5.87 -3.00 -1.39
C ILE A 76 -7.21 -2.46 -1.88
N TYR A 77 -8.08 -2.06 -0.95
CA TYR A 77 -9.35 -1.43 -1.30
C TYR A 77 -9.16 -0.14 -2.12
N SER A 78 -8.10 0.63 -1.85
CA SER A 78 -7.83 1.86 -2.59
C SER A 78 -7.22 1.63 -3.97
N LEU A 79 -6.61 0.47 -4.27
CA LEU A 79 -5.84 0.23 -5.51
C LEU A 79 -6.62 0.54 -6.79
N ASP A 80 -7.92 0.24 -6.83
CA ASP A 80 -8.75 0.53 -8.01
C ASP A 80 -8.82 2.03 -8.26
N TYR A 81 -9.12 2.80 -7.21
CA TYR A 81 -9.15 4.26 -7.26
C TYR A 81 -7.78 4.88 -7.54
N LEU A 82 -6.71 4.34 -6.94
CA LEU A 82 -5.34 4.80 -7.16
C LEU A 82 -4.90 4.67 -8.62
N THR A 83 -5.36 3.61 -9.29
CA THR A 83 -4.98 3.27 -10.66
C THR A 83 -6.04 3.64 -11.71
N ALA A 84 -7.14 4.28 -11.30
CA ALA A 84 -8.24 4.66 -12.19
C ALA A 84 -7.81 5.61 -13.32
N SER A 85 -6.85 6.50 -13.06
CA SER A 85 -6.30 7.42 -14.06
C SER A 85 -5.13 6.83 -14.87
N CYS A 86 -4.68 5.61 -14.56
CA CYS A 86 -3.54 4.99 -15.23
C CYS A 86 -3.97 4.32 -16.53
N ASN A 87 -3.09 4.34 -17.54
CA ASN A 87 -3.28 3.53 -18.73
C ASN A 87 -3.13 2.02 -18.41
N LYS A 88 -3.60 1.15 -19.30
CA LYS A 88 -3.62 -0.30 -19.10
C LYS A 88 -2.24 -0.90 -18.84
N GLU A 89 -1.21 -0.38 -19.51
CA GLU A 89 0.16 -0.87 -19.39
C GLU A 89 0.75 -0.51 -18.02
N TYR A 90 0.60 0.73 -17.60
CA TYR A 90 1.10 1.20 -16.30
C TYR A 90 0.36 0.53 -15.14
N ARG A 91 -0.97 0.34 -15.27
CA ARG A 91 -1.75 -0.44 -14.31
C ARG A 91 -1.19 -1.86 -14.20
N ARG A 92 -0.90 -2.53 -15.31
CA ARG A 92 -0.27 -3.87 -15.30
C ARG A 92 1.06 -3.87 -14.55
N VAL A 93 1.92 -2.87 -14.78
CA VAL A 93 3.21 -2.73 -14.09
C VAL A 93 3.01 -2.60 -12.57
N ILE A 94 2.06 -1.77 -12.13
CA ILE A 94 1.76 -1.60 -10.69
C ILE A 94 1.32 -2.93 -10.08
N PHE A 95 0.35 -3.64 -10.68
CA PHE A 95 -0.14 -4.90 -10.15
C PHE A 95 0.93 -6.01 -10.16
N SER A 96 1.84 -6.03 -11.14
CA SER A 96 2.97 -6.98 -11.16
C SER A 96 4.01 -6.74 -10.06
N ASN A 97 4.04 -5.54 -9.45
CA ASN A 97 4.91 -5.21 -8.32
C ASN A 97 4.26 -5.47 -6.96
N ILE A 98 3.05 -6.01 -6.95
CA ILE A 98 2.33 -6.44 -5.74
C ILE A 98 2.38 -7.97 -5.68
N SER A 99 2.46 -8.56 -4.50
CA SER A 99 2.52 -10.02 -4.39
C SER A 99 1.25 -10.72 -4.89
N PRO A 100 1.36 -11.98 -5.32
CA PRO A 100 0.21 -12.78 -5.73
C PRO A 100 -0.90 -12.88 -4.66
N GLU A 101 -0.52 -12.85 -3.38
CA GLU A 101 -1.46 -12.91 -2.26
C GLU A 101 -2.31 -11.63 -2.18
N LEU A 102 -1.67 -10.47 -2.23
CA LEU A 102 -2.35 -9.17 -2.25
C LEU A 102 -3.16 -8.97 -3.55
N GLN A 103 -2.67 -9.45 -4.69
CA GLN A 103 -3.44 -9.46 -5.94
C GLN A 103 -4.72 -10.30 -5.80
N LYS A 104 -4.63 -11.50 -5.20
CA LYS A 104 -5.80 -12.35 -4.97
C LYS A 104 -6.85 -11.68 -4.09
N ILE A 105 -6.41 -10.96 -3.05
CA ILE A 105 -7.31 -10.20 -2.17
C ILE A 105 -7.98 -9.07 -2.95
N TYR A 106 -7.22 -8.32 -3.76
CA TYR A 106 -7.76 -7.30 -4.65
C TYR A 106 -8.84 -7.87 -5.58
N PHE A 107 -8.55 -8.97 -6.29
CA PHE A 107 -9.52 -9.63 -7.16
C PHE A 107 -10.77 -10.06 -6.39
N ARG A 108 -10.61 -10.61 -5.18
CA ARG A 108 -11.75 -10.98 -4.34
C ARG A 108 -12.61 -9.77 -3.97
N GLN A 109 -12.01 -8.63 -3.63
CA GLN A 109 -12.75 -7.42 -3.24
C GLN A 109 -13.51 -6.80 -4.43
N ILE A 110 -12.90 -6.78 -5.62
CA ILE A 110 -13.50 -6.16 -6.81
C ILE A 110 -14.55 -7.06 -7.49
N TYR A 111 -14.32 -8.38 -7.52
CA TYR A 111 -15.21 -9.32 -8.22
C TYR A 111 -16.22 -10.02 -7.31
N LYS A 112 -16.18 -9.77 -5.99
CA LYS A 112 -17.28 -10.10 -5.07
C LYS A 112 -17.76 -8.87 -4.29
N PRO A 113 -18.31 -7.84 -4.95
CA PRO A 113 -19.02 -6.79 -4.25
C PRO A 113 -20.40 -7.34 -3.87
N GLY A 114 -20.51 -7.91 -2.65
CA GLY A 114 -21.77 -8.38 -2.07
C GLY A 114 -22.09 -9.85 -2.32
N MET A 115 -22.10 -10.63 -1.24
CA MET A 115 -23.25 -11.51 -0.98
C MET A 115 -24.23 -10.69 -0.14
#